data_AF-A0A6P7G2B5-F1
#
_entry.id   AF-A0A6P7G2B5-F1
#
_cell.length_a   1.000
_cell.length_b   1.000
_cell.length_c   1.000
_cell.angle_alpha   90.00
_cell.angle_beta   90.00
_cell.angle_gamma   90.00
#
_symmetry.space_group_name_H-M   'P 1'
#
loop_
_entity.id
_entity.type
_entity.pdbx_description
1 polymer ?
#
loop_
_entity_poly.entity_id
_entity_poly.type
_entity_poly.pdbx_seq_one_letter_code
_entity_poly.pdbx_strand_id
1 'polypeptide(L)' 'MRLFYFLGLFSLLFCINAEIIVTTPNGKIRGRQEYSQRGISFFAFQQIPFAKPPVGSLRFKVSSIEEQNFIDIRSP' A
#
# COMPACT_ATOMS: atom_id res chain seq x y z
N MET A 1 16.27 -34.02 -19.65
CA MET A 1 16.42 -34.34 -18.21
C MET A 1 17.10 -33.24 -17.39
N ARG A 2 17.99 -32.40 -17.95
CA ARG A 2 18.64 -31.29 -17.20
C ARG A 2 17.85 -29.97 -17.15
N LEU A 3 16.86 -29.78 -18.03
CA LEU A 3 16.08 -28.52 -18.13
C LEU A 3 15.03 -28.38 -17.01
N PHE A 4 14.50 -29.49 -16.50
CA PHE A 4 13.51 -29.49 -15.40
C PHE A 4 14.10 -28.99 -14.08
N TYR A 5 15.39 -29.24 -13.83
CA TYR A 5 16.09 -28.68 -12.68
C TYR A 5 16.26 -27.17 -12.77
N PHE A 6 16.45 -26.62 -13.99
CA PHE A 6 16.59 -25.19 -14.20
C PHE A 6 15.26 -24.44 -14.00
N LEU A 7 14.15 -25.03 -14.46
CA LEU A 7 12.81 -24.50 -14.24
C LEU A 7 12.39 -24.60 -12.75
N GLY A 8 12.73 -25.71 -12.09
CA GLY A 8 12.49 -25.90 -10.65
C GLY A 8 13.36 -24.99 -9.77
N LEU A 9 14.63 -24.77 -10.14
CA LEU A 9 15.54 -23.85 -9.45
C LEU A 9 15.08 -22.39 -9.61
N PHE A 10 14.61 -22.01 -10.81
CA PHE A 10 14.02 -20.70 -11.07
C PHE A 10 12.73 -20.47 -10.25
N SER A 11 11.92 -21.52 -10.07
CA SER A 11 10.71 -21.48 -9.23
C SER A 11 11.01 -21.37 -7.73
N LEU A 12 12.12 -21.94 -7.24
CA LEU A 12 12.57 -21.84 -5.84
C LEU A 12 13.21 -20.49 -5.50
N LEU A 13 13.59 -19.70 -6.52
CA LEU A 13 14.13 -18.34 -6.38
C LEU A 13 13.05 -17.26 -6.22
N PHE A 14 11.76 -17.62 -6.35
CA PHE A 14 10.68 -16.65 -6.18
C PHE A 14 10.41 -16.40 -4.69
N CYS A 15 11.01 -15.33 -4.16
CA CYS A 15 10.80 -14.91 -2.78
C CYS A 15 9.37 -14.44 -2.58
N ILE A 16 8.71 -14.99 -1.55
CA ILE A 16 7.35 -14.63 -1.13
C ILE A 16 7.40 -13.17 -0.67
N ASN A 17 6.77 -12.26 -1.41
CA ASN A 17 6.58 -10.88 -0.95
C ASN A 17 5.42 -10.88 0.04
N ALA A 18 5.73 -10.72 1.34
CA ALA A 18 4.71 -10.56 2.36
C ALA A 18 3.99 -9.22 2.18
N GLU A 19 2.66 -9.26 2.09
CA GLU A 19 1.85 -8.05 1.96
C GLU A 19 1.71 -7.34 3.31
N ILE A 20 1.94 -6.02 3.33
CA ILE A 20 1.80 -5.18 4.53
C ILE A 20 0.44 -4.48 4.44
N ILE A 21 -0.57 -5.00 5.13
CA ILE A 21 -1.93 -4.42 5.16
C ILE A 21 -2.30 -4.02 6.59
N VAL A 22 -2.90 -2.84 6.76
CA VAL A 22 -3.44 -2.35 8.03
C VAL A 22 -4.90 -1.93 7.86
N THR A 23 -5.70 -2.15 8.90
CA THR A 23 -7.11 -1.69 8.96
C THR A 23 -7.20 -0.32 9.63
N THR A 24 -7.83 0.64 8.97
CA THR A 24 -8.18 1.97 9.49
C THR A 24 -9.70 2.07 9.67
N PRO A 25 -10.22 3.11 10.36
CA PRO A 25 -11.67 3.34 10.44
C PRO A 25 -12.33 3.45 9.06
N ASN A 26 -11.57 3.97 8.10
CA ASN A 26 -12.00 4.15 6.72
C ASN A 26 -11.81 2.88 5.86
N GLY A 27 -11.25 1.78 6.38
CA GLY A 27 -11.01 0.55 5.64
C GLY A 27 -9.54 0.14 5.55
N LYS A 28 -9.23 -0.84 4.70
CA LYS A 28 -7.89 -1.44 4.60
C LYS A 28 -6.95 -0.64 3.69
N ILE A 29 -5.71 -0.48 4.11
CA ILE A 29 -4.64 0.18 3.35
C ILE A 29 -3.43 -0.73 3.24
N ARG A 30 -2.75 -0.67 2.09
CA ARG A 30 -1.46 -1.34 1.87
C ARG A 30 -0.33 -0.38 2.18
N GLY A 31 0.73 -0.89 2.80
CA GLY A 31 1.98 -0.21 3.04
C GLY A 31 3.15 -0.92 2.36
N ARG A 32 4.35 -0.41 2.62
CA ARG A 32 5.62 -0.96 2.14
C ARG A 32 6.67 -0.86 3.25
N GLN A 33 7.59 -1.82 3.30
CA GLN A 33 8.75 -1.72 4.16
C GLN A 33 9.83 -0.93 3.43
N GLU A 34 10.35 0.09 4.10
CA GLU A 34 11.36 1.01 3.57
C GLU A 34 12.53 1.11 4.54
N TYR A 35 13.63 1.69 4.07
CA TYR A 35 14.83 1.89 4.86
C TYR A 35 15.19 3.38 4.92
N SER A 36 15.52 3.86 6.12
CA SER A 36 16.09 5.20 6.27
C SER A 36 17.48 5.26 5.63
N GLN A 37 18.02 6.47 5.47
CA GLN A 37 19.40 6.67 4.99
C GLN A 37 20.46 5.95 5.85
N ARG A 38 20.12 5.63 7.12
CA ARG A 38 20.97 4.88 8.05
C ARG A 38 20.73 3.37 8.02
N GLY A 39 19.92 2.87 7.09
CA GLY A 39 19.57 1.45 6.97
C GLY A 39 18.57 0.94 8.01
N ILE A 40 17.90 1.82 8.76
CA ILE A 40 16.86 1.41 9.73
C ILE A 40 15.56 1.16 8.97
N SER A 41 15.00 -0.05 9.09
CA SER A 41 13.73 -0.43 8.46
C SER A 41 12.52 0.21 9.15
N PHE A 42 11.54 0.65 8.37
CA PHE A 42 10.25 1.15 8.85
C PHE A 42 9.12 0.82 7.86
N PHE A 43 7.87 0.88 8.32
CA PHE A 43 6.71 0.73 7.46
C PHE A 43 6.19 2.09 7.00
N ALA A 44 6.06 2.28 5.69
CA ALA A 44 5.57 3.49 5.08
C ALA A 44 4.14 3.29 4.55
N PHE A 45 3.23 4.15 4.99
CA PHE A 45 1.88 4.27 4.44
C PHE A 45 1.70 5.71 3.95
N GLN A 46 1.57 5.88 2.64
CA GLN A 46 1.60 7.18 1.98
C GLN A 46 0.30 7.40 1.20
N GLN A 47 0.01 8.65 0.86
CA GLN A 47 -1.15 9.03 0.02
C GLN A 47 -2.52 8.59 0.57
N ILE A 48 -2.63 8.36 1.88
CA ILE A 48 -3.90 8.02 2.53
C ILE A 48 -4.81 9.26 2.52
N PRO A 49 -5.96 9.23 1.84
CA PRO A 49 -6.89 10.35 1.84
C PRO A 49 -7.52 10.50 3.23
N PHE A 50 -7.53 11.72 3.75
CA PHE A 50 -8.20 12.06 5.01
C PHE A 50 -9.47 12.91 4.81
N ALA A 51 -9.68 13.42 3.59
CA ALA A 51 -10.81 14.26 3.22
C ALA A 51 -11.14 14.11 1.72
N LYS A 52 -12.30 14.63 1.30
CA LYS A 52 -12.62 14.73 -0.13
C LYS A 52 -11.66 15.71 -0.82
N PRO A 53 -11.16 15.41 -2.04
CA PRO A 53 -10.31 16.34 -2.78
C PRO A 53 -11.00 17.71 -2.94
N PRO A 54 -10.35 18.83 -2.58
CA PRO A 54 -10.98 20.16 -2.56
C PRO A 54 -11.02 20.81 -3.95
N VAL A 55 -11.55 20.08 -4.93
CA VAL A 55 -11.62 20.47 -6.34
C VAL A 55 -13.05 20.83 -6.76
N GLY A 56 -13.20 21.56 -7.86
CA GLY A 56 -14.51 21.97 -8.39
C GLY A 56 -15.33 22.78 -7.39
N SER A 57 -16.55 22.33 -7.10
CA SER A 57 -17.47 22.99 -6.16
C SER A 57 -17.09 22.83 -4.67
N LEU A 58 -16.07 22.03 -4.36
CA LEU A 58 -15.48 21.90 -3.02
C LEU A 58 -14.35 22.91 -2.77
N ARG A 59 -13.90 23.62 -3.81
CA ARG A 59 -12.88 24.65 -3.66
C ARG A 59 -13.39 25.73 -2.69
N PHE A 60 -12.51 26.16 -1.78
CA PHE A 60 -12.80 27.16 -0.74
C PHE A 60 -13.87 26.76 0.29
N LYS A 61 -14.32 25.50 0.32
CA LYS A 61 -15.19 24.98 1.39
C LYS A 61 -14.36 24.31 2.49
N VAL A 62 -14.93 24.25 3.70
CA VAL A 62 -14.36 23.44 4.79
C VAL A 62 -14.27 21.99 4.32
N SER A 63 -13.16 21.33 4.66
CA SER A 63 -12.97 19.91 4.31
C SER A 63 -14.09 19.08 4.91
N SER A 64 -14.92 18.47 4.07
CA SER A 64 -15.90 17.50 4.55
C SER A 64 -15.18 16.22 4.97
N ILE A 65 -15.20 15.94 6.27
CA ILE A 65 -14.89 14.64 6.85
C ILE A 65 -16.15 13.79 6.67
N GLU A 66 -16.48 13.46 5.43
CA GLU A 66 -17.50 12.46 5.19
C GLU A 66 -16.83 11.10 5.24
N GLU A 67 -17.50 10.11 5.83
CA GLU A 67 -16.98 8.76 6.06
C GLU A 67 -16.59 8.13 4.72
N GLN A 68 -15.29 8.16 4.39
CA GLN A 68 -14.78 7.57 3.16
C GLN A 68 -14.46 6.12 3.41
N ASN A 69 -15.46 5.27 3.22
CA ASN A 69 -15.27 3.83 3.28
C ASN A 69 -14.48 3.35 2.03
N PHE A 70 -13.27 2.87 2.25
CA PHE A 70 -12.41 2.20 1.28
C PHE A 70 -13.00 0.83 0.98
N ILE A 71 -13.53 0.70 -0.22
CA ILE A 71 -14.18 -0.53 -0.72
C ILE A 71 -13.15 -1.60 -1.08
N ASP A 72 -11.90 -1.20 -1.33
CA ASP A 72 -10.77 -2.06 -1.71
C ASP A 72 -9.47 -1.64 -0.99
N ILE A 73 -8.49 -2.54 -0.94
CA ILE A 73 -7.17 -2.30 -0.34
C ILE A 73 -6.41 -1.29 -1.19
N ARG A 74 -6.34 -0.03 -0.72
CA ARG A 74 -5.67 1.03 -1.47
C ARG A 74 -4.14 0.86 -1.39
N SER A 75 -3.49 0.82 -2.55
CA SER A 75 -2.02 0.83 -2.70
C SER A 75 -1.48 2.26 -2.61
N PRO A 76 -0.28 2.45 -2.03
CA PRO A 76 0.48 3.69 -2.19
C PRO A 76 1.02 3.84 -3.62
#